data_AF-A0AAF0MVH4-F1
#
_entry.id   AF-A0AAF0MVH4-F1
#
_cell.length_a   1.000
_cell.length_b   1.000
_cell.length_c   1.000
_cell.angle_alpha   90.00
_cell.angle_beta   90.00
_cell.angle_gamma   90.00
#
_symmetry.space_group_name_H-M   'P 1'
#
loop_
_entity.id
_entity.type
_entity.pdbx_description
1 polymer ?
#
loop_
_entity_poly.entity_id
_entity_poly.type
_entity_poly.pdbx_seq_one_letter_code
_entity_poly.pdbx_strand_id
1 'polypeptide(L)'
;MTSTVKVNMRVCDKKCRITATHKENGDLIEIVSDCSKLQKMGEDLKEVSSDDIMDVYHSRIMSPEVRGNVCFECLAVPAVFNAAWLEEGMISKNLARKSGSNSVEFDEL
;
A
#
# COMPACT_ATOMS: atom_id res chain seq x y z
N MET A 1 8.39 -5.80 -13.40
CA MET A 1 8.01 -4.45 -13.88
C MET A 1 7.89 -3.59 -12.62
N THR A 2 7.33 -2.37 -12.70
CA THR A 2 7.02 -1.60 -11.49
C THR A 2 5.59 -1.08 -11.54
N SER A 3 4.97 -1.00 -10.36
CA SER A 3 3.63 -0.43 -10.17
C SER A 3 3.67 0.60 -9.05
N THR A 4 3.27 1.82 -9.35
CA THR A 4 3.25 2.92 -8.37
C THR A 4 1.82 3.39 -8.13
N VAL A 5 1.45 3.50 -6.85
CA VAL A 5 0.18 4.07 -6.41
C VAL A 5 0.43 5.33 -5.59
N LYS A 6 -0.54 6.24 -5.61
CA LYS A 6 -0.54 7.48 -4.83
C LYS A 6 -1.72 7.47 -3.87
N VAL A 7 -1.47 7.91 -2.65
CA VAL A 7 -2.45 7.98 -1.57
C VAL A 7 -2.56 9.42 -1.13
N ASN A 8 -3.80 9.91 -1.08
CA ASN A 8 -4.15 11.23 -0.59
C ASN A 8 -5.11 11.06 0.59
N MET A 9 -4.58 11.05 1.82
CA MET A 9 -5.39 10.88 3.02
C MET A 9 -5.93 12.23 3.48
N ARG A 10 -7.19 12.53 3.15
CA ARG A 10 -7.80 13.85 3.40
C ARG A 10 -7.97 14.17 4.89
N VAL A 11 -8.30 13.17 5.72
CA VAL A 11 -8.57 13.37 7.17
C VAL A 11 -7.36 13.93 7.93
N CYS A 12 -6.14 13.52 7.56
CA CYS A 12 -4.91 13.97 8.23
C CYS A 12 -3.98 14.80 7.32
N ASP A 13 -4.43 15.12 6.11
CA ASP A 13 -3.70 15.85 5.06
C ASP A 13 -2.30 15.26 4.74
N LYS A 14 -2.17 13.93 4.79
CA LYS A 14 -0.92 13.23 4.47
C LYS A 14 -0.94 12.62 3.09
N LYS A 15 0.22 12.64 2.44
CA LYS A 15 0.42 12.08 1.09
C LYS A 15 1.45 10.97 1.15
N CYS A 16 1.22 9.94 0.36
CA CYS A 16 2.11 8.79 0.28
C CYS A 16 2.19 8.28 -1.15
N ARG A 17 3.37 7.88 -1.59
CA ARG A 17 3.62 7.19 -2.85
C ARG A 17 4.23 5.84 -2.53
N ILE A 18 3.63 4.77 -3.07
CA ILE A 18 4.08 3.40 -2.83
C ILE A 18 4.42 2.79 -4.18
N THR A 19 5.60 2.21 -4.30
CA THR A 19 6.05 1.51 -5.51
C THR A 19 6.34 0.04 -5.17
N ALA A 20 5.74 -0.87 -5.94
CA ALA A 20 6.08 -2.29 -5.93
C ALA A 20 6.93 -2.62 -7.16
N THR A 21 7.98 -3.40 -6.96
CA THR A 21 8.85 -3.92 -8.03
C THR A 21 9.04 -5.42 -7.87
N HIS A 22 8.57 -6.18 -8.87
CA HIS A 22 8.66 -7.63 -8.87
C HIS A 22 10.10 -8.14 -8.79
N LYS A 23 10.31 -9.14 -7.92
CA LYS A 23 11.49 -10.00 -7.85
C LYS A 23 11.06 -11.47 -7.79
N GLU A 24 12.01 -12.37 -8.01
CA GLU A 24 11.80 -13.82 -8.03
C GLU A 24 11.13 -14.39 -6.75
N ASN A 25 11.38 -13.78 -5.58
CA ASN A 25 10.88 -14.26 -4.28
C ASN A 25 9.91 -13.28 -3.59
N GLY A 26 9.30 -12.36 -4.35
CA GLY A 26 8.37 -11.36 -3.82
C GLY A 26 8.59 -9.97 -4.41
N ASP A 27 7.93 -8.96 -3.86
CA ASP A 27 8.03 -7.58 -4.33
C ASP A 27 8.92 -6.73 -3.42
N LEU A 28 9.78 -5.91 -4.01
CA LEU A 28 10.35 -4.75 -3.33
C LEU A 28 9.27 -3.69 -3.13
N ILE A 29 9.17 -3.16 -1.91
CA ILE A 29 8.25 -2.07 -1.57
C ILE A 29 9.04 -0.82 -1.19
N GLU A 30 8.74 0.28 -1.87
CA GLU A 30 9.23 1.61 -1.53
C GLU A 30 8.05 2.48 -1.09
N ILE A 31 8.09 3.02 0.13
CA ILE A 31 7.10 3.94 0.69
C ILE A 31 7.73 5.32 0.88
N VAL A 32 7.24 6.32 0.16
CA VAL A 32 7.67 7.72 0.29
C VAL A 32 6.50 8.56 0.77
N SER A 33 6.61 9.14 1.96
CA SER A 33 5.53 9.91 2.58
C SER A 33 6.06 11.07 3.43
N ASP A 34 5.19 12.07 3.66
CA ASP A 34 5.34 13.15 4.63
C ASP A 34 4.82 12.80 6.04
N CYS A 35 4.40 11.55 6.25
CA CYS A 35 3.96 11.00 7.53
C CYS A 35 5.07 10.15 8.16
N SER A 36 5.55 10.53 9.35
CA SER A 36 6.62 9.81 10.06
C SER A 36 6.27 8.34 10.35
N LYS A 37 4.99 8.04 10.59
CA LYS A 37 4.52 6.66 10.80
C LYS A 37 4.66 5.79 9.53
N LEU A 38 4.37 6.38 8.36
CA LEU A 38 4.51 5.70 7.07
C LEU A 38 5.96 5.60 6.62
N GLN A 39 6.80 6.59 6.96
CA GLN A 39 8.25 6.51 6.78
C GLN A 39 8.81 5.33 7.57
N LYS A 40 8.42 5.19 8.84
CA LYS A 40 8.83 4.06 9.68
C LYS A 40 8.34 2.72 9.12
N MET A 41 7.07 2.62 8.73
CA MET A 41 6.55 1.43 8.04
C MET A 41 7.36 1.11 6.77
N GLY A 42 7.76 2.13 6.00
CA GLY A 42 8.60 1.95 4.81
C GLY A 42 10.05 1.54 5.10
N GLU A 43 10.57 1.79 6.30
CA GLU A 43 11.85 1.25 6.76
C GLU A 43 11.73 -0.23 7.12
N ASP A 44 10.63 -0.60 7.78
CA ASP A 44 10.38 -1.95 8.30
C ASP A 44 9.83 -2.90 7.22
N LEU A 45 9.20 -2.38 6.17
CA LEU A 45 8.61 -3.14 5.05
C LEU A 45 9.33 -2.89 3.72
N LYS A 46 10.55 -3.44 3.58
CA LYS A 46 11.33 -3.33 2.33
C LYS A 46 10.91 -4.32 1.25
N GLU A 47 10.42 -5.48 1.66
CA GLU A 47 10.07 -6.59 0.77
C GLU A 47 8.80 -7.25 1.31
N VAL A 48 7.92 -7.69 0.41
CA VAL A 48 6.73 -8.49 0.72
C VAL A 48 6.76 -9.79 -0.08
N SER A 49 6.40 -10.88 0.58
CA SER A 49 6.26 -12.19 -0.07
C SER A 49 4.88 -12.33 -0.73
N SER A 50 4.69 -13.37 -1.54
CA SER A 50 3.37 -13.72 -2.06
C SER A 50 2.38 -14.03 -0.93
N ASP A 51 2.82 -14.67 0.15
CA ASP A 51 1.96 -14.96 1.31
C ASP A 51 1.52 -13.67 2.01
N ASP A 52 2.42 -12.69 2.14
CA ASP A 52 2.11 -11.38 2.74
C ASP A 52 0.98 -10.65 1.98
N ILE A 53 0.84 -10.86 0.67
CA ILE A 53 -0.17 -10.19 -0.15
C ILE A 53 -1.43 -11.04 -0.38
N MET A 54 -1.37 -12.35 -0.10
CA MET A 54 -2.49 -13.29 -0.27
C MET A 54 -3.26 -13.55 1.04
N ASP A 55 -2.55 -13.68 2.17
CA ASP A 55 -3.15 -13.86 3.50
C ASP A 55 -3.06 -12.58 4.31
N VAL A 56 -4.02 -11.68 4.09
CA VAL A 56 -4.08 -10.37 4.76
C VAL A 56 -4.12 -10.50 6.29
N TYR A 57 -4.69 -11.58 6.84
CA TYR A 57 -4.85 -11.73 8.29
C TYR A 57 -3.54 -12.10 9.01
N HIS A 58 -2.66 -12.86 8.34
CA HIS A 58 -1.34 -13.22 8.85
C HIS A 58 -0.18 -12.48 8.17
N SER A 59 -0.50 -11.55 7.27
CA SER A 59 0.46 -10.73 6.53
C SER A 59 1.35 -9.91 7.46
N ARG A 60 2.66 -9.87 7.17
CA ARG A 60 3.57 -8.95 7.85
C ARG A 60 3.19 -7.49 7.62
N ILE A 61 2.52 -7.15 6.50
CA ILE A 61 2.03 -5.78 6.23
C ILE A 61 1.08 -5.31 7.34
N MET A 62 0.33 -6.25 7.93
CA MET A 62 -0.65 -5.99 8.97
C MET A 62 -0.11 -6.23 10.38
N SER A 63 1.12 -6.75 10.52
CA SER A 63 1.68 -7.09 11.82
C SER A 63 2.01 -5.84 12.64
N PRO A 64 1.93 -5.90 13.98
CA PRO A 64 2.27 -4.77 14.84
C PRO A 64 3.70 -4.25 14.64
N GLU A 65 4.64 -5.12 14.28
CA GLU A 65 6.06 -4.77 14.09
C GLU A 65 6.28 -3.88 12.86
N VAL A 66 5.53 -4.12 11.78
CA VAL A 66 5.65 -3.36 10.52
C VAL A 66 4.70 -2.17 10.52
N ARG A 67 3.42 -2.42 10.81
CA ARG A 67 2.39 -1.39 10.72
C ARG A 67 2.49 -0.39 11.87
N GLY A 68 2.98 -0.82 13.03
CA GLY A 68 3.09 -0.01 14.23
C GLY A 68 1.78 0.74 14.54
N ASN A 69 1.89 2.04 14.75
CA ASN A 69 0.78 2.92 15.13
C ASN A 69 0.11 3.63 13.93
N VAL A 70 0.24 3.08 12.72
CA VAL A 70 -0.50 3.58 11.55
C VAL A 70 -2.01 3.36 11.77
N CYS A 71 -2.78 4.44 11.60
CA CYS A 71 -4.23 4.43 11.79
C CYS A 71 -4.87 3.37 10.89
N PHE A 72 -5.90 2.69 11.41
CA PHE A 72 -6.63 1.66 10.67
C PHE A 72 -7.25 2.15 9.37
N GLU A 73 -7.81 3.36 9.38
CA GLU A 73 -8.40 3.96 8.18
C GLU A 73 -7.37 4.59 7.24
N CYS A 74 -6.07 4.54 7.56
CA CYS A 74 -5.07 5.11 6.69
C CYS A 74 -5.04 4.33 5.36
N LEU A 75 -5.45 4.97 4.27
CA LEU A 75 -5.48 4.38 2.93
C LEU A 75 -4.09 3.94 2.42
N ALA A 76 -3.00 4.31 3.10
CA ALA A 76 -1.66 3.84 2.77
C ALA A 76 -1.48 2.33 2.97
N VAL A 77 -2.12 1.75 4.00
CA VAL A 77 -2.03 0.30 4.26
C VAL A 77 -2.65 -0.52 3.12
N PRO A 78 -3.93 -0.32 2.74
CA PRO A 78 -4.50 -1.02 1.58
C PRO A 78 -3.80 -0.63 0.26
N ALA A 79 -3.14 0.53 0.17
CA ALA A 79 -2.38 0.90 -1.00
C ALA A 79 -1.08 0.09 -1.18
N VAL A 80 -0.47 -0.46 -0.13
CA VAL A 80 0.62 -1.43 -0.26
C VAL A 80 0.14 -2.66 -1.05
N PHE A 81 -1.01 -3.22 -0.66
CA PHE A 81 -1.65 -4.34 -1.37
C PHE A 81 -1.99 -3.96 -2.81
N ASN A 82 -2.59 -2.77 -3.06
CA ASN A 82 -2.88 -2.34 -4.42
C ASN A 82 -1.62 -2.29 -5.30
N ALA A 83 -0.50 -1.80 -4.78
CA ALA A 83 0.76 -1.73 -5.54
C ALA A 83 1.28 -3.12 -5.90
N ALA A 84 1.35 -4.03 -4.92
CA ALA A 84 1.80 -5.40 -5.12
C ALA A 84 0.84 -6.19 -6.04
N TRP A 85 -0.47 -6.11 -5.79
CA TRP A 85 -1.48 -6.78 -6.61
C TRP A 85 -1.55 -6.27 -8.05
N LEU A 86 -1.25 -4.99 -8.30
CA LEU A 86 -1.07 -4.48 -9.66
C LEU A 86 0.14 -5.10 -10.34
N GLU A 87 1.22 -5.32 -9.58
CA GLU A 87 2.46 -5.86 -10.11
C GLU A 87 2.36 -7.38 -10.36
N GLU A 88 1.80 -8.13 -9.43
CA GLU A 88 1.52 -9.57 -9.51
C GLU A 88 0.32 -9.92 -10.41
N GLY A 89 -0.33 -8.91 -11.02
CA GLY A 89 -1.42 -9.11 -11.97
C GLY A 89 -2.76 -9.52 -11.36
N MET A 90 -2.89 -9.48 -10.02
CA MET A 90 -4.16 -9.70 -9.31
C MET A 90 -5.14 -8.54 -9.52
N ILE A 91 -4.65 -7.32 -9.69
CA ILE A 91 -5.40 -6.19 -10.22
C ILE A 91 -4.93 -5.94 -11.65
N SER A 92 -5.86 -5.94 -12.61
CA SER A 92 -5.56 -5.55 -13.98
C SER A 92 -5.10 -4.10 -14.05
N LYS A 93 -3.88 -3.86 -14.56
CA LYS A 93 -3.35 -2.50 -14.80
C LYS A 93 -4.25 -1.71 -15.77
N ASN A 94 -4.90 -2.36 -16.73
CA ASN A 94 -5.83 -1.71 -17.66
C ASN A 94 -7.11 -1.27 -16.95
N LEU A 95 -7.66 -2.12 -16.07
CA LEU A 95 -8.81 -1.76 -15.26
C LEU A 95 -8.48 -0.62 -14.31
N ALA A 96 -7.33 -0.66 -13.63
CA ALA A 96 -6.90 0.40 -12.73
C ALA A 96 -6.72 1.75 -13.45
N ARG A 97 -6.15 1.76 -14.67
CA ARG A 97 -6.06 2.97 -15.50
C ARG A 97 -7.43 3.52 -15.88
N LYS A 98 -8.41 2.64 -16.17
CA LYS A 98 -9.78 3.04 -16.51
C LYS A 98 -10.52 3.61 -15.29
N SER A 99 -10.40 2.96 -14.13
CA SER A 99 -11.09 3.37 -12.89
C SER A 99 -10.45 4.59 -12.22
N GLY A 100 -9.14 4.80 -12.41
CA GLY A 100 -8.39 5.94 -11.87
C GLY A 100 -7.99 5.75 -10.41
N SER A 101 -8.94 5.62 -9.49
CA SER A 101 -8.67 5.51 -8.05
C SER A 101 -9.80 4.83 -7.27
N ASN A 102 -9.46 4.27 -6.12
CA ASN A 102 -10.41 3.96 -5.05
C ASN A 102 -10.43 5.12 -4.06
N SER A 103 -11.62 5.56 -3.63
CA SER A 103 -11.83 6.62 -2.65
C SER A 103 -12.82 6.20 -1.57
N VAL A 104 -12.69 6.84 -0.40
CA VAL A 104 -13.74 6.88 0.64
C VAL A 104 -14.19 8.33 0.73
N GLU A 105 -15.49 8.55 0.64
CA GLU A 105 -16.12 9.87 0.64
C GLU A 105 -17.10 9.95 1.81
N PHE A 106 -17.00 11.03 2.58
CA PHE A 106 -17.98 11.36 3.61
C PHE A 106 -19.08 12.19 2.94
N ASP A 107 -20.33 11.74 3.04
CA ASP A 107 -21.48 12.33 2.33
C ASP A 107 -22.20 13.38 3.21
N GLU A 108 -23.13 12.97 4.07
CA GLU A 108 -23.80 13.84 5.03
C GLU A 108 -23.06 13.83 6.37
N LEU A 109 -22.48 14.98 6.75
CA LEU A 109 -21.74 15.22 8.00
C LEU A 109 -22.43 16.25 8.89
#